data_AF-A0A4D5RJW6-F1
#
_entry.id   AF-A0A4D5RJW6-F1
#
_cell.length_a   1.000
_cell.length_b   1.000
_cell.length_c   1.000
_cell.angle_alpha   90.00
_cell.angle_beta   90.00
_cell.angle_gamma   90.00
#
_symmetry.space_group_name_H-M   'P 1'
#
loop_
_entity.id
_entity.type
_entity.pdbx_description
1 polymer ?
#
loop_
_entity_poly.entity_id
_entity_poly.type
_entity_poly.pdbx_seq_one_letter_code
_entity_poly.pdbx_strand_id
1 'polypeptide(L)'
;PPPPPPPMPSSHGDCATVQEVVTKTEAPTLAATPFHTLPKPRQKMKTLNWTKVPDTLVCGGKSIWSDVTKEAQQEHVESKLNYKQVEELFCQKVADKQGADSAKKKREPALLSLLDGKRSLNVCIFLKQFKSGPEEIVAMIRACKSKEIGAERLRMLHKVLPEPDELGMLRSYTGERSKLGVAEQFFLLLGELKGYALYVDGLLQMEEFGPNVDALRPQLDNYIGVCKEILSNRNLKEFLKLILITGNFINSGSYAGNALGFRLSTLPQLLETRSNKPRMTLLHYLVEIAEQEQAHMLEFTDDLRHLAQCSRMSLEGMRSELKQLSTGIEKLERQLTHGDADFRRHFGSFVQRAQGQLRELSASLDQIGQLSSRLAEHFCEDENRFSVEECLHIFNNFCEKVKLAQKENEERRRNEERAERLKSTRTAGKTGHPKKSASPVVEEVCVVDRLLAEIRQGSFKLRKTLA
;
A
#
# COMPACT_ATOMS: atom_id res chain seq x y z
N PRO A 1 30.80 7.16 -65.00
CA PRO A 1 29.74 6.20 -64.61
C PRO A 1 29.39 6.33 -63.12
N PRO A 2 28.17 6.75 -62.80
CA PRO A 2 27.13 5.80 -62.39
C PRO A 2 25.79 5.99 -63.15
N PRO A 3 24.91 4.97 -63.14
CA PRO A 3 23.62 4.97 -63.86
C PRO A 3 22.53 5.84 -63.19
N PRO A 4 21.54 6.32 -63.97
CA PRO A 4 20.57 7.34 -63.57
C PRO A 4 19.36 6.79 -62.79
N PRO A 5 18.64 7.67 -62.06
CA PRO A 5 17.47 7.31 -61.25
C PRO A 5 16.22 7.06 -62.12
N PRO A 6 15.34 6.12 -61.74
CA PRO A 6 14.02 5.98 -62.37
C PRO A 6 12.99 7.00 -61.83
N PRO A 7 11.97 7.36 -62.62
CA PRO A 7 11.19 8.60 -62.48
C PRO A 7 9.88 8.46 -61.69
N MET A 8 9.38 9.61 -61.23
CA MET A 8 8.07 9.86 -60.61
C MET A 8 6.89 9.77 -61.61
N PRO A 9 5.64 9.62 -61.11
CA PRO A 9 4.47 9.27 -61.92
C PRO A 9 3.77 10.48 -62.55
N SER A 10 3.32 10.33 -63.80
CA SER A 10 2.61 11.36 -64.57
C SER A 10 1.09 11.17 -64.55
N SER A 11 0.41 12.15 -63.93
CA SER A 11 -0.75 12.93 -64.38
C SER A 11 -1.91 12.33 -65.23
N HIS A 12 -3.11 12.47 -64.66
CA HIS A 12 -4.33 13.12 -65.17
C HIS A 12 -5.13 12.61 -66.39
N GLY A 13 -6.47 12.72 -66.24
CA GLY A 13 -7.53 12.71 -67.28
C GLY A 13 -8.38 11.44 -67.22
N ASP A 14 -9.71 11.41 -67.21
CA ASP A 14 -10.73 12.44 -67.37
C ASP A 14 -12.09 11.90 -66.89
N CYS A 15 -13.04 12.82 -66.71
CA CYS A 15 -14.43 12.62 -66.32
C CYS A 15 -15.30 12.06 -67.46
N ALA A 16 -16.17 11.06 -67.20
CA ALA A 16 -17.39 10.80 -68.00
C ALA A 16 -18.41 9.86 -67.31
N THR A 17 -19.49 10.47 -66.84
CA THR A 17 -20.93 10.13 -66.82
C THR A 17 -21.51 8.78 -67.31
N VAL A 18 -22.53 8.32 -66.56
CA VAL A 18 -23.70 7.41 -66.86
C VAL A 18 -23.36 5.93 -67.16
N GLN A 19 -23.97 4.87 -66.61
CA GLN A 19 -25.38 4.55 -66.34
C GLN A 19 -25.53 3.49 -65.23
N GLU A 20 -26.69 3.54 -64.57
CA GLU A 20 -27.24 2.48 -63.72
C GLU A 20 -27.18 1.11 -64.43
N VAL A 21 -26.55 0.14 -63.77
CA VAL A 21 -26.91 -1.27 -63.93
C VAL A 21 -27.28 -1.78 -62.55
N VAL A 22 -28.58 -1.94 -62.35
CA VAL A 22 -29.17 -2.66 -61.23
C VAL A 22 -28.78 -4.13 -61.37
N THR A 23 -27.73 -4.54 -60.67
CA THR A 23 -27.47 -5.96 -60.38
C THR A 23 -27.62 -6.18 -58.88
N LYS A 24 -28.69 -6.88 -58.54
CA LYS A 24 -28.93 -7.49 -57.23
C LYS A 24 -27.64 -8.22 -56.81
N THR A 25 -26.89 -7.63 -55.88
CA THR A 25 -25.79 -8.31 -55.23
C THR A 25 -26.31 -8.77 -53.88
N GLU A 26 -26.46 -10.08 -53.77
CA GLU A 26 -26.87 -10.79 -52.57
C GLU A 26 -26.02 -10.37 -51.38
N ALA A 27 -26.65 -10.26 -50.21
CA ALA A 27 -25.98 -10.04 -48.95
C ALA A 27 -24.86 -11.09 -48.78
N PRO A 28 -23.68 -10.73 -48.25
CA PRO A 28 -22.64 -11.72 -48.01
C PRO A 28 -23.19 -12.74 -47.02
N THR A 29 -23.37 -13.96 -47.50
CA THR A 29 -23.75 -15.13 -46.71
C THR A 29 -22.77 -15.21 -45.55
N LEU A 30 -23.24 -14.91 -44.34
CA LEU A 30 -22.49 -15.12 -43.10
C LEU A 30 -22.00 -16.56 -43.13
N ALA A 31 -20.67 -16.73 -43.27
CA ALA A 31 -20.06 -18.05 -43.22
C ALA A 31 -20.48 -18.70 -41.89
N ALA A 32 -21.23 -19.79 -41.97
CA ALA A 32 -21.66 -20.53 -40.79
C ALA A 32 -20.40 -20.96 -40.01
N THR A 33 -20.27 -20.49 -38.76
CA THR A 33 -19.20 -20.96 -37.89
C THR A 33 -19.31 -22.48 -37.72
N PRO A 34 -18.18 -23.22 -37.69
CA PRO A 34 -18.17 -24.69 -37.66
C PRO A 34 -18.87 -25.30 -36.45
N PHE A 35 -19.13 -24.51 -35.41
CA PHE A 35 -19.71 -24.96 -34.15
C PHE A 35 -21.25 -24.85 -34.12
N HIS A 36 -21.90 -24.36 -35.17
CA HIS A 36 -23.37 -24.31 -35.25
C HIS A 36 -24.04 -25.68 -35.43
N THR A 37 -23.28 -26.71 -35.81
CA THR A 37 -23.75 -28.08 -36.00
C THR A 37 -23.77 -28.90 -34.71
N LEU A 38 -23.27 -28.35 -33.59
CA LEU A 38 -23.22 -29.06 -32.31
C LEU A 38 -24.63 -29.44 -31.80
N PRO A 39 -24.76 -30.62 -31.15
CA PRO A 39 -26.04 -31.07 -30.61
C PRO A 39 -26.54 -30.12 -29.51
N LYS A 40 -27.82 -29.76 -29.55
CA LYS A 40 -28.45 -28.91 -28.53
C LYS A 40 -28.76 -29.74 -27.26
N PRO A 41 -28.42 -29.24 -26.05
CA PRO A 41 -28.81 -29.89 -24.81
C PRO A 41 -30.33 -30.02 -24.67
N ARG A 42 -30.80 -31.10 -24.05
CA ARG A 42 -32.19 -31.38 -23.71
C ARG A 42 -32.61 -30.73 -22.38
N GLN A 43 -31.66 -30.48 -21.49
CA GLN A 43 -31.82 -29.87 -20.18
C GLN A 43 -31.16 -28.49 -20.10
N LYS A 44 -31.64 -27.65 -19.18
CA LYS A 44 -31.04 -26.33 -18.96
C LYS A 44 -29.67 -26.48 -18.33
N MET A 45 -28.63 -26.07 -19.04
CA MET A 45 -27.24 -26.18 -18.61
C MET A 45 -26.84 -25.07 -17.63
N LYS A 46 -25.81 -25.32 -16.81
CA LYS A 46 -25.09 -24.25 -16.12
C LYS A 46 -24.28 -23.45 -17.14
N THR A 47 -24.35 -22.12 -17.04
CA THR A 47 -23.66 -21.22 -17.98
C THR A 47 -22.17 -21.12 -17.67
N LEU A 48 -21.34 -21.20 -18.71
CA LEU A 48 -19.92 -20.89 -18.65
C LEU A 48 -19.71 -19.39 -18.93
N ASN A 49 -19.16 -18.65 -17.97
CA ASN A 49 -19.00 -17.19 -18.05
C ASN A 49 -17.67 -16.80 -18.74
N TRP A 50 -17.56 -17.07 -20.05
CA TRP A 50 -16.43 -16.58 -20.86
C TRP A 50 -16.71 -15.20 -21.46
N THR A 51 -15.66 -14.45 -21.76
CA THR A 51 -15.76 -13.24 -22.60
C THR A 51 -15.47 -13.63 -24.03
N LYS A 52 -16.44 -13.39 -24.93
CA LYS A 52 -16.30 -13.75 -26.35
C LYS A 52 -15.29 -12.82 -27.04
N VAL A 53 -14.43 -13.41 -27.87
CA VAL A 53 -13.61 -12.64 -28.82
C VAL A 53 -14.49 -12.27 -30.02
N PRO A 54 -14.48 -10.99 -30.46
CA PRO A 54 -15.24 -10.58 -31.64
C PRO A 54 -14.91 -11.40 -32.90
N ASP A 55 -15.93 -11.83 -33.63
CA ASP A 55 -15.80 -12.69 -34.82
C ASP A 55 -14.89 -12.06 -35.90
N THR A 56 -14.88 -10.74 -36.02
CA THR A 56 -14.01 -9.98 -36.95
C THR A 56 -12.52 -10.13 -36.67
N LEU A 57 -12.13 -10.48 -35.45
CA LEU A 57 -10.73 -10.74 -35.07
C LEU A 57 -10.33 -12.20 -35.29
N VAL A 58 -11.30 -13.10 -35.43
CA VAL A 58 -11.10 -14.54 -35.57
C VAL A 58 -11.22 -14.97 -37.03
N CYS A 59 -12.24 -14.52 -37.75
CA CYS A 59 -12.47 -14.85 -39.16
C CYS A 59 -11.45 -14.12 -40.05
N GLY A 60 -10.51 -14.86 -40.64
CA GLY A 60 -9.46 -14.32 -41.54
C GLY A 60 -8.20 -13.79 -40.84
N GLY A 61 -8.17 -13.83 -39.50
CA GLY A 61 -7.00 -13.43 -38.70
C GLY A 61 -5.89 -14.49 -38.61
N LYS A 62 -4.74 -14.10 -38.03
CA LYS A 62 -3.63 -14.98 -37.60
C LYS A 62 -3.68 -15.25 -36.10
N SER A 63 -4.87 -15.53 -35.57
CA SER A 63 -5.04 -15.83 -34.14
C SER A 63 -5.11 -17.33 -33.94
N ILE A 64 -4.77 -17.81 -32.73
CA ILE A 64 -4.92 -19.23 -32.38
C ILE A 64 -6.37 -19.72 -32.61
N TRP A 65 -7.36 -18.84 -32.41
CA TRP A 65 -8.78 -19.14 -32.65
C TRP A 65 -9.10 -19.29 -34.14
N SER A 66 -8.38 -18.57 -35.01
CA SER A 66 -8.49 -18.69 -36.46
C SER A 66 -8.01 -20.05 -36.95
N ASP A 67 -6.93 -20.58 -36.34
CA ASP A 67 -6.37 -21.89 -36.67
C ASP A 67 -7.25 -23.02 -36.10
N VAL A 68 -7.69 -22.91 -34.84
CA VAL A 68 -8.64 -23.85 -34.21
C VAL A 68 -9.95 -23.95 -34.99
N THR A 69 -10.47 -22.84 -35.52
CA THR A 69 -11.71 -22.84 -36.32
C THR A 69 -11.52 -23.55 -37.66
N LYS A 70 -10.34 -23.42 -38.30
CA LYS A 70 -10.02 -24.13 -39.55
C LYS A 70 -9.80 -25.62 -39.32
N GLU A 71 -9.12 -26.00 -38.23
CA GLU A 71 -8.93 -27.40 -37.84
C GLU A 71 -10.27 -28.06 -37.52
N ALA A 72 -11.16 -27.37 -36.80
CA ALA A 72 -12.51 -27.85 -36.49
C ALA A 72 -13.43 -27.99 -37.72
N GLN A 73 -13.09 -27.37 -38.86
CA GLN A 73 -13.77 -27.57 -40.14
C GLN A 73 -13.24 -28.78 -40.92
N GLN A 74 -11.97 -29.16 -40.70
CA GLN A 74 -11.31 -30.27 -41.40
C GLN A 74 -11.47 -31.59 -40.67
N GLU A 75 -11.43 -31.59 -39.34
CA GLU A 75 -11.76 -32.74 -38.51
C GLU A 75 -13.20 -32.63 -38.03
N HIS A 76 -14.03 -33.66 -38.22
CA HIS A 76 -15.32 -33.77 -37.51
C HIS A 76 -15.03 -33.92 -36.01
N VAL A 77 -14.91 -32.79 -35.30
CA VAL A 77 -14.77 -32.69 -33.82
C VAL A 77 -15.96 -33.32 -33.07
N GLU A 78 -16.98 -33.76 -33.81
CA GLU A 78 -18.13 -34.54 -33.31
C GLU A 78 -17.73 -35.88 -32.65
N SER A 79 -16.53 -36.39 -32.87
CA SER A 79 -16.22 -37.82 -32.65
C SER A 79 -15.61 -38.22 -31.29
N LYS A 80 -15.32 -37.30 -30.35
CA LYS A 80 -14.67 -37.67 -29.06
C LYS A 80 -15.35 -37.22 -27.77
N LEU A 81 -16.28 -36.26 -27.82
CA LEU A 81 -16.90 -35.73 -26.60
C LEU A 81 -18.27 -36.37 -26.35
N ASN A 82 -18.47 -36.96 -25.17
CA ASN A 82 -19.76 -37.52 -24.76
C ASN A 82 -20.69 -36.42 -24.25
N TYR A 83 -21.48 -35.84 -25.17
CA TYR A 83 -22.43 -34.77 -24.84
C TYR A 83 -23.49 -35.16 -23.80
N LYS A 84 -23.89 -36.43 -23.72
CA LYS A 84 -24.82 -36.90 -22.67
C LYS A 84 -24.21 -36.79 -21.28
N GLN A 85 -22.95 -37.18 -21.14
CA GLN A 85 -22.23 -37.09 -19.86
C GLN A 85 -22.01 -35.63 -19.45
N VAL A 86 -21.67 -34.75 -20.41
CA VAL A 86 -21.55 -33.31 -20.15
C VAL A 86 -22.89 -32.74 -19.68
N GLU A 87 -23.99 -33.15 -20.32
CA GLU A 87 -25.33 -32.73 -19.94
C GLU A 87 -25.71 -33.22 -18.53
N GLU A 88 -25.49 -34.48 -18.19
CA GLU A 88 -25.77 -35.04 -16.86
C GLU A 88 -24.99 -34.33 -15.75
N LEU A 89 -23.69 -34.05 -15.98
CA LEU A 89 -22.82 -33.46 -14.95
C LEU A 89 -23.04 -31.96 -14.77
N PHE A 90 -23.38 -31.24 -15.84
CA PHE A 90 -23.42 -29.78 -15.85
C PHE A 90 -24.80 -29.18 -16.12
N CYS A 91 -25.86 -29.98 -16.15
CA CYS A 91 -27.23 -29.48 -16.08
C CYS A 91 -27.51 -28.74 -14.76
N GLN A 92 -28.50 -27.86 -14.78
CA GLN A 92 -29.05 -27.28 -13.56
C GLN A 92 -29.83 -28.39 -12.84
N LYS A 93 -29.49 -28.66 -11.57
CA LYS A 93 -30.20 -29.64 -10.75
C LYS A 93 -31.68 -29.26 -10.71
N VAL A 94 -32.53 -30.06 -11.35
CA VAL A 94 -33.98 -30.01 -11.11
C VAL A 94 -34.19 -30.65 -9.75
N ALA A 95 -34.64 -29.89 -8.77
CA ALA A 95 -34.94 -30.45 -7.45
C ALA A 95 -36.06 -31.49 -7.62
N ASP A 96 -35.76 -32.77 -7.41
CA ASP A 96 -36.77 -33.81 -7.32
C ASP A 96 -37.71 -33.48 -6.18
N LYS A 97 -38.96 -33.15 -6.53
CA LYS A 97 -40.05 -33.12 -5.58
C LYS A 97 -40.51 -34.55 -5.35
N GLN A 98 -39.81 -35.27 -4.48
CA GLN A 98 -40.36 -36.47 -3.86
C GLN A 98 -40.26 -36.36 -2.33
N GLY A 99 -41.43 -36.29 -1.71
CA GLY A 99 -41.69 -36.77 -0.35
C GLY A 99 -41.09 -35.97 0.82
N ALA A 100 -41.74 -34.87 1.20
CA ALA A 100 -41.86 -34.49 2.61
C ALA A 100 -43.08 -33.58 2.77
N ASP A 101 -44.14 -34.16 3.31
CA ASP A 101 -45.30 -33.44 3.80
C ASP A 101 -44.88 -32.57 4.99
N SER A 102 -44.77 -31.25 4.78
CA SER A 102 -44.84 -30.28 5.87
C SER A 102 -45.20 -28.90 5.31
N ALA A 103 -46.34 -28.41 5.79
CA ALA A 103 -46.77 -27.02 5.83
C ALA A 103 -46.72 -26.24 4.50
N LYS A 104 -47.91 -25.86 4.01
CA LYS A 104 -48.15 -24.73 3.10
C LYS A 104 -47.48 -23.45 3.63
N LYS A 105 -46.18 -23.27 3.41
CA LYS A 105 -45.63 -21.93 3.20
C LYS A 105 -46.25 -21.47 1.88
N LYS A 106 -47.09 -20.44 1.96
CA LYS A 106 -47.49 -19.64 0.80
C LYS A 106 -46.23 -19.48 -0.06
N ARG A 107 -46.21 -20.14 -1.22
CA ARG A 107 -45.25 -19.81 -2.26
C ARG A 107 -45.54 -18.36 -2.60
N GLU A 108 -44.71 -17.45 -2.08
CA GLU A 108 -44.56 -16.16 -2.72
C GLU A 108 -44.38 -16.43 -4.22
N PRO A 109 -45.05 -15.68 -5.10
CA PRO A 109 -44.89 -15.86 -6.53
C PRO A 109 -43.39 -15.81 -6.81
N ALA A 110 -42.86 -16.89 -7.41
CA ALA A 110 -41.43 -17.02 -7.66
C ALA A 110 -41.01 -15.79 -8.48
N LEU A 111 -40.27 -14.88 -7.85
CA LEU A 111 -39.79 -13.68 -8.51
C LEU A 111 -38.93 -14.12 -9.70
N LEU A 112 -39.23 -13.55 -10.86
CA LEU A 112 -38.58 -13.87 -12.11
C LEU A 112 -37.20 -13.20 -12.12
N SER A 113 -36.14 -14.00 -12.15
CA SER A 113 -34.77 -13.48 -12.23
C SER A 113 -34.28 -13.49 -13.68
N LEU A 114 -33.83 -12.33 -14.13
CA LEU A 114 -33.26 -12.11 -15.46
C LEU A 114 -31.74 -12.01 -15.40
N LEU A 115 -31.19 -11.58 -14.27
CA LEU A 115 -29.76 -11.57 -14.03
C LEU A 115 -29.26 -12.99 -13.74
N ASP A 116 -27.95 -13.22 -13.93
CA ASP A 116 -27.38 -14.48 -13.48
C ASP A 116 -27.41 -14.59 -11.94
N GLY A 117 -27.46 -15.81 -11.42
CA GLY A 117 -27.62 -16.05 -9.99
C GLY A 117 -26.50 -15.46 -9.13
N LYS A 118 -25.26 -15.37 -9.62
CA LYS A 118 -24.14 -14.79 -8.87
C LYS A 118 -24.25 -13.27 -8.85
N ARG A 119 -24.61 -12.65 -9.98
CA ARG A 119 -24.82 -11.21 -10.08
C ARG A 119 -25.99 -10.75 -9.22
N SER A 120 -27.14 -11.41 -9.35
CA SER A 120 -28.33 -11.14 -8.52
C SER A 120 -28.01 -11.29 -7.03
N LEU A 121 -27.26 -12.32 -6.63
CA LEU A 121 -26.82 -12.51 -5.25
C LEU A 121 -25.92 -11.36 -4.77
N ASN A 122 -24.93 -10.95 -5.55
CA ASN A 122 -24.02 -9.84 -5.18
C ASN A 122 -24.79 -8.53 -4.95
N VAL A 123 -25.73 -8.21 -5.84
CA VAL A 123 -26.59 -7.02 -5.70
C VAL A 123 -27.48 -7.16 -4.46
N CYS A 124 -28.09 -8.32 -4.22
CA CYS A 124 -28.89 -8.55 -3.01
C CYS A 124 -28.06 -8.45 -1.72
N ILE A 125 -26.81 -8.90 -1.73
CA ILE A 125 -25.89 -8.76 -0.58
C ILE A 125 -25.61 -7.28 -0.32
N PHE A 126 -25.36 -6.50 -1.37
CA PHE A 126 -25.20 -5.05 -1.25
C PHE A 126 -26.46 -4.39 -0.66
N LEU A 127 -27.64 -4.71 -1.19
CA LEU A 127 -28.91 -4.14 -0.72
C LEU A 127 -29.18 -4.44 0.76
N LYS A 128 -28.81 -5.63 1.25
CA LYS A 128 -28.95 -6.00 2.67
C LYS A 128 -28.15 -5.14 3.64
N GLN A 129 -27.19 -4.35 3.15
CA GLN A 129 -26.42 -3.43 4.00
C GLN A 129 -27.20 -2.15 4.35
N PHE A 130 -28.30 -1.92 3.66
CA PHE A 130 -29.25 -0.87 3.94
C PHE A 130 -30.44 -1.49 4.66
N LYS A 131 -30.92 -0.82 5.71
CA LYS A 131 -32.19 -1.17 6.37
C LYS A 131 -33.39 -0.69 5.55
N SER A 132 -33.13 0.18 4.59
CA SER A 132 -34.07 0.83 3.69
C SER A 132 -34.23 0.07 2.36
N GLY A 133 -35.35 0.28 1.68
CA GLY A 133 -35.62 -0.34 0.37
C GLY A 133 -34.79 0.23 -0.78
N PRO A 134 -34.77 -0.45 -1.95
CA PRO A 134 -34.12 0.01 -3.19
C PRO A 134 -34.45 1.47 -3.56
N GLU A 135 -35.70 1.88 -3.37
CA GLU A 135 -36.22 3.21 -3.69
C GLU A 135 -35.54 4.31 -2.88
N GLU A 136 -35.33 4.05 -1.58
CA GLU A 136 -34.70 5.01 -0.68
C GLU A 136 -33.20 5.17 -1.00
N ILE A 137 -32.53 4.08 -1.41
CA ILE A 137 -31.14 4.13 -1.86
C ILE A 137 -31.02 5.01 -3.12
N VAL A 138 -31.89 4.80 -4.10
CA VAL A 138 -31.94 5.61 -5.33
C VAL A 138 -32.30 7.06 -5.02
N ALA A 139 -33.20 7.32 -4.06
CA ALA A 139 -33.53 8.66 -3.60
C ALA A 139 -32.33 9.36 -2.92
N MET A 140 -31.56 8.64 -2.11
CA MET A 140 -30.33 9.17 -1.49
C MET A 140 -29.27 9.53 -2.53
N ILE A 141 -29.11 8.72 -3.59
CA ILE A 141 -28.20 9.02 -4.70
C ILE A 141 -28.68 10.25 -5.46
N ARG A 142 -29.97 10.33 -5.80
CA ARG A 142 -30.58 11.48 -6.49
C ARG A 142 -30.44 12.78 -5.69
N ALA A 143 -30.60 12.71 -4.37
CA ALA A 143 -30.44 13.83 -3.46
C ALA A 143 -28.98 14.09 -3.04
N CYS A 144 -28.03 13.30 -3.58
CA CYS A 144 -26.60 13.40 -3.32
C CYS A 144 -26.22 13.37 -1.82
N LYS A 145 -26.90 12.51 -1.04
CA LYS A 145 -26.70 12.35 0.40
C LYS A 145 -25.51 11.44 0.72
N SER A 146 -24.32 11.83 0.25
CA SER A 146 -23.08 11.03 0.32
C SER A 146 -22.76 10.53 1.74
N LYS A 147 -22.87 11.40 2.75
CA LYS A 147 -22.58 11.09 4.16
C LYS A 147 -23.53 10.05 4.78
N GLU A 148 -24.80 10.05 4.37
CA GLU A 148 -25.80 9.08 4.87
C GLU A 148 -25.51 7.67 4.31
N ILE A 149 -25.00 7.61 3.07
CA ILE A 149 -24.62 6.36 2.40
C ILE A 149 -23.29 5.84 2.98
N GLY A 150 -22.27 6.70 3.01
CA GLY A 150 -20.91 6.42 3.47
C GLY A 150 -20.00 5.82 2.39
N ALA A 151 -18.68 6.10 2.50
CA ALA A 151 -17.66 5.70 1.51
C ALA A 151 -17.65 4.20 1.20
N GLU A 152 -17.71 3.35 2.23
CA GLU A 152 -17.65 1.89 2.03
C GLU A 152 -18.83 1.38 1.21
N ARG A 153 -20.05 1.84 1.52
CA ARG A 153 -21.25 1.46 0.77
C ARG A 153 -21.22 2.03 -0.65
N LEU A 154 -20.73 3.25 -0.85
CA LEU A 154 -20.54 3.82 -2.18
C LEU A 154 -19.53 3.01 -3.01
N ARG A 155 -18.44 2.53 -2.39
CA ARG A 155 -17.45 1.66 -3.05
C ARG A 155 -18.04 0.32 -3.47
N MET A 156 -18.89 -0.26 -2.62
CA MET A 156 -19.61 -1.49 -2.97
C MET A 156 -20.64 -1.25 -4.06
N LEU A 157 -21.40 -0.15 -3.99
CA LEU A 157 -22.33 0.25 -5.04
C LEU A 157 -21.62 0.41 -6.38
N HIS A 158 -20.48 1.12 -6.41
CA HIS A 158 -19.66 1.31 -7.60
C HIS A 158 -19.27 -0.03 -8.25
N LYS A 159 -18.93 -1.06 -7.45
CA LYS A 159 -18.59 -2.41 -7.96
C LYS A 159 -19.78 -3.20 -8.49
N VAL A 160 -20.99 -2.91 -8.03
CA VAL A 160 -22.21 -3.63 -8.42
C VAL A 160 -23.11 -2.82 -9.36
N LEU A 161 -22.63 -1.67 -9.86
CA LEU A 161 -23.35 -0.88 -10.86
C LEU A 161 -23.72 -1.74 -12.06
N PRO A 162 -24.94 -1.59 -12.60
CA PRO A 162 -25.39 -2.40 -13.70
C PRO A 162 -24.64 -2.08 -14.99
N GLU A 163 -24.32 -3.12 -15.75
CA GLU A 163 -23.72 -3.02 -17.07
C GLU A 163 -24.76 -2.54 -18.11
N PRO A 164 -24.34 -1.88 -19.20
CA PRO A 164 -25.25 -1.40 -20.24
C PRO A 164 -26.17 -2.48 -20.81
N ASP A 165 -25.62 -3.68 -21.03
CA ASP A 165 -26.37 -4.83 -21.55
C ASP A 165 -27.39 -5.36 -20.55
N GLU A 166 -27.05 -5.37 -19.25
CA GLU A 166 -27.95 -5.75 -18.16
C GLU A 166 -29.17 -4.80 -18.12
N LEU A 167 -28.93 -3.49 -18.17
CA LEU A 167 -30.01 -2.50 -18.23
C LEU A 167 -30.83 -2.61 -19.51
N GLY A 168 -30.19 -2.85 -20.66
CA GLY A 168 -30.89 -3.06 -21.94
C GLY A 168 -31.84 -4.25 -21.90
N MET A 169 -31.38 -5.37 -21.35
CA MET A 169 -32.19 -6.58 -21.14
C MET A 169 -33.35 -6.31 -20.17
N LEU A 170 -33.11 -5.64 -19.04
CA LEU A 170 -34.16 -5.33 -18.07
C LEU A 170 -35.22 -4.36 -18.62
N ARG A 171 -34.81 -3.38 -19.43
CA ARG A 171 -35.72 -2.41 -20.05
C ARG A 171 -36.59 -3.00 -21.14
N SER A 172 -36.07 -3.99 -21.88
CA SER A 172 -36.81 -4.68 -22.94
C SER A 172 -37.78 -5.74 -22.42
N TYR A 173 -37.75 -6.04 -21.11
CA TYR A 173 -38.73 -6.93 -20.49
C TYR A 173 -40.15 -6.32 -20.53
N THR A 174 -41.05 -6.99 -21.25
CA THR A 174 -42.46 -6.59 -21.46
C THR A 174 -43.42 -7.18 -20.44
N GLY A 175 -42.95 -8.04 -19.53
CA GLY A 175 -43.76 -8.61 -18.46
C GLY A 175 -43.99 -7.66 -17.28
N GLU A 176 -44.63 -8.17 -16.24
CA GLU A 176 -44.95 -7.38 -15.04
C GLU A 176 -43.68 -7.15 -14.19
N ARG A 177 -43.19 -5.90 -14.15
CA ARG A 177 -41.94 -5.53 -13.46
C ARG A 177 -41.96 -5.78 -11.94
N SER A 178 -43.15 -5.77 -11.32
CA SER A 178 -43.35 -6.11 -9.91
C SER A 178 -43.00 -7.57 -9.57
N LYS A 179 -43.00 -8.44 -10.57
CA LYS A 179 -42.66 -9.87 -10.42
C LYS A 179 -41.17 -10.15 -10.61
N LEU A 180 -40.35 -9.15 -10.94
CA LEU A 180 -38.90 -9.32 -11.07
C LEU A 180 -38.24 -9.46 -9.71
N GLY A 181 -37.06 -10.07 -9.66
CA GLY A 181 -36.24 -10.11 -8.43
C GLY A 181 -35.87 -8.71 -7.92
N VAL A 182 -35.51 -8.63 -6.62
CA VAL A 182 -35.19 -7.36 -5.95
C VAL A 182 -33.98 -6.66 -6.59
N ALA A 183 -32.99 -7.44 -7.07
CA ALA A 183 -31.83 -6.91 -7.78
C ALA A 183 -32.22 -6.24 -9.11
N GLU A 184 -33.09 -6.90 -9.88
CA GLU A 184 -33.62 -6.40 -11.14
C GLU A 184 -34.47 -5.13 -10.94
N GLN A 185 -35.31 -5.11 -9.90
CA GLN A 185 -36.08 -3.92 -9.52
C GLN A 185 -35.18 -2.75 -9.14
N PHE A 186 -34.13 -2.99 -8.35
CA PHE A 186 -33.14 -1.97 -8.00
C PHE A 186 -32.42 -1.41 -9.23
N PHE A 187 -32.00 -2.26 -10.17
CA PHE A 187 -31.35 -1.81 -11.40
C PHE A 187 -32.27 -0.98 -12.29
N LEU A 188 -33.56 -1.35 -12.38
CA LEU A 188 -34.54 -0.56 -13.11
C LEU A 188 -34.71 0.84 -12.48
N LEU A 189 -34.87 0.92 -11.15
CA LEU A 189 -34.98 2.19 -10.42
C LEU A 189 -33.71 3.05 -10.57
N LEU A 190 -32.53 2.43 -10.45
CA LEU A 190 -31.25 3.12 -10.63
C LEU A 190 -31.10 3.63 -12.07
N GLY A 191 -31.55 2.85 -13.06
CA GLY A 191 -31.52 3.22 -14.46
C GLY A 191 -32.45 4.38 -14.83
N GLU A 192 -33.44 4.72 -14.01
CA GLU A 192 -34.26 5.93 -14.19
C GLU A 192 -33.46 7.21 -13.88
N LEU A 193 -32.40 7.12 -13.08
CA LEU A 193 -31.46 8.21 -12.86
C LEU A 193 -30.52 8.34 -14.06
N LYS A 194 -30.68 9.42 -14.83
CA LYS A 194 -29.74 9.75 -15.90
C LYS A 194 -28.34 9.97 -15.30
N GLY A 195 -27.34 9.29 -15.84
CA GLY A 195 -25.96 9.43 -15.37
C GLY A 195 -25.70 8.89 -13.96
N TYR A 196 -26.49 7.94 -13.45
CA TYR A 196 -26.32 7.37 -12.11
C TYR A 196 -24.87 6.98 -11.77
N ALA A 197 -24.13 6.44 -12.74
CA ALA A 197 -22.72 6.07 -12.56
C ALA A 197 -21.83 7.28 -12.24
N LEU A 198 -22.08 8.42 -12.90
CA LEU A 198 -21.38 9.68 -12.63
C LEU A 198 -21.67 10.17 -11.21
N TYR A 199 -22.94 10.13 -10.80
CA TYR A 199 -23.33 10.53 -9.45
C TYR A 199 -22.69 9.64 -8.39
N VAL A 200 -22.69 8.32 -8.57
CA VAL A 200 -22.04 7.39 -7.65
C VAL A 200 -20.53 7.64 -7.56
N ASP A 201 -19.86 7.85 -8.71
CA ASP A 201 -18.44 8.25 -8.77
C ASP A 201 -18.18 9.53 -7.98
N GLY A 202 -18.96 10.59 -8.23
CA GLY A 202 -18.79 11.88 -7.57
C GLY A 202 -19.03 11.80 -6.06
N LEU A 203 -20.06 11.07 -5.61
CA LEU A 203 -20.35 10.88 -4.19
C LEU A 203 -19.23 10.11 -3.50
N LEU A 204 -18.71 9.06 -4.14
CA LEU A 204 -17.59 8.28 -3.60
C LEU A 204 -16.36 9.18 -3.43
N GLN A 205 -16.03 9.97 -4.46
CA GLN A 205 -14.89 10.88 -4.41
C GLN A 205 -15.04 11.94 -3.31
N MET A 206 -16.26 12.46 -3.07
CA MET A 206 -16.52 13.41 -1.99
C MET A 206 -16.26 12.82 -0.60
N GLU A 207 -16.62 11.56 -0.39
CA GLU A 207 -16.46 10.90 0.92
C GLU A 207 -15.03 10.40 1.15
N GLU A 208 -14.30 10.00 0.11
CA GLU A 208 -12.93 9.49 0.25
C GLU A 208 -11.87 10.61 0.28
N PHE A 209 -12.10 11.72 -0.43
CA PHE A 209 -11.07 12.76 -0.58
C PHE A 209 -10.66 13.41 0.74
N GLY A 210 -11.64 13.83 1.56
CA GLY A 210 -11.38 14.52 2.83
C GLY A 210 -10.50 13.70 3.77
N PRO A 211 -10.92 12.48 4.16
CA PRO A 211 -10.13 11.61 5.03
C PRO A 211 -8.72 11.31 4.50
N ASN A 212 -8.56 11.14 3.19
CA ASN A 212 -7.24 10.89 2.59
C ASN A 212 -6.34 12.14 2.66
N VAL A 213 -6.88 13.34 2.45
CA VAL A 213 -6.15 14.59 2.65
C VAL A 213 -5.79 14.79 4.12
N ASP A 214 -6.71 14.54 5.04
CA ASP A 214 -6.51 14.66 6.48
C ASP A 214 -5.47 13.64 7.00
N ALA A 215 -5.32 12.49 6.33
CA ALA A 215 -4.27 11.52 6.61
C ALA A 215 -2.92 11.93 6.00
N LEU A 216 -2.89 12.48 4.79
CA LEU A 216 -1.65 12.80 4.06
C LEU A 216 -1.00 14.10 4.52
N ARG A 217 -1.78 15.14 4.79
CA ARG A 217 -1.29 16.49 5.13
C ARG A 217 -0.35 16.50 6.36
N PRO A 218 -0.73 15.90 7.51
CA PRO A 218 0.16 15.89 8.68
C PRO A 218 1.47 15.15 8.43
N GLN A 219 1.48 14.16 7.53
CA GLN A 219 2.71 13.42 7.20
C GLN A 219 3.69 14.33 6.46
N LEU A 220 3.21 15.08 5.47
CA LEU A 220 4.01 16.06 4.73
C LEU A 220 4.51 17.17 5.66
N ASP A 221 3.64 17.73 6.50
CA ASP A 221 3.98 18.81 7.41
C ASP A 221 5.03 18.38 8.44
N ASN A 222 4.90 17.18 9.01
CA ASN A 222 5.89 16.61 9.93
C ASN A 222 7.23 16.38 9.22
N TYR A 223 7.22 15.86 8.00
CA TYR A 223 8.44 15.63 7.23
C TYR A 223 9.20 16.94 6.95
N ILE A 224 8.46 17.98 6.55
CA ILE A 224 8.98 19.35 6.38
C ILE A 224 9.54 19.89 7.69
N GLY A 225 8.81 19.71 8.79
CA GLY A 225 9.20 20.15 10.14
C GLY A 225 10.53 19.55 10.55
N VAL A 226 10.67 18.23 10.52
CA VAL A 226 11.90 17.51 10.89
C VAL A 226 13.09 17.94 10.04
N CYS A 227 12.91 18.10 8.73
CA CYS A 227 13.99 18.58 7.86
C CYS A 227 14.47 19.98 8.27
N LYS A 228 13.54 20.88 8.62
CA LYS A 228 13.87 22.24 9.10
C LYS A 228 14.52 22.22 10.48
N GLU A 229 14.05 21.35 11.38
CA GLU A 229 14.64 21.16 12.70
C GLU A 229 16.10 20.72 12.58
N ILE A 230 16.41 19.70 11.78
CA ILE A 230 17.79 19.24 11.53
C ILE A 230 18.67 20.40 11.00
N LEU A 231 18.19 21.14 10.01
CA LEU A 231 18.95 22.26 9.41
C LEU A 231 19.24 23.42 10.37
N SER A 232 18.43 23.58 11.41
CA SER A 232 18.51 24.72 12.35
C SER A 232 18.93 24.33 13.76
N ASN A 233 19.12 23.05 14.05
CA ASN A 233 19.42 22.56 15.38
C ASN A 233 20.86 22.95 15.80
N ARG A 234 20.95 23.85 16.77
CA ARG A 234 22.23 24.35 17.30
C ARG A 234 22.95 23.32 18.15
N ASN A 235 22.21 22.59 18.99
CA ASN A 235 22.74 21.56 19.89
C ASN A 235 23.42 20.44 19.08
N LEU A 236 22.79 19.99 17.99
CA LEU A 236 23.34 19.02 17.04
C LEU A 236 24.64 19.56 16.42
N LYS A 237 24.64 20.81 15.95
CA LYS A 237 25.83 21.43 15.36
C LYS A 237 27.00 21.49 16.34
N GLU A 238 26.74 21.81 17.60
CA GLU A 238 27.77 21.79 18.65
C GLU A 238 28.27 20.36 18.88
N PHE A 239 27.39 19.37 18.94
CA PHE A 239 27.81 17.97 19.13
C PHE A 239 28.65 17.45 17.96
N LEU A 240 28.29 17.81 16.72
CA LEU A 240 29.09 17.51 15.52
C LEU A 240 30.47 18.19 15.58
N LYS A 241 30.57 19.41 16.14
CA LYS A 241 31.85 20.08 16.38
C LYS A 241 32.71 19.31 17.39
N LEU A 242 32.12 18.81 18.48
CA LEU A 242 32.85 17.98 19.46
C LEU A 242 33.40 16.69 18.81
N ILE A 243 32.60 16.04 17.96
CA ILE A 243 33.04 14.89 17.17
C ILE A 243 34.22 15.26 16.27
N LEU A 244 34.14 16.37 15.54
CA LEU A 244 35.19 16.81 14.63
C LEU A 244 36.52 17.07 15.35
N ILE A 245 36.49 17.80 16.47
CA ILE A 245 37.68 18.10 17.28
C ILE A 245 38.31 16.80 17.80
N THR A 246 37.48 15.90 18.34
CA THR A 246 37.96 14.63 18.90
C THR A 246 38.52 13.72 17.82
N GLY A 247 37.84 13.62 16.66
CA GLY A 247 38.32 12.85 15.51
C GLY A 247 39.65 13.37 14.97
N ASN A 248 39.82 14.68 14.86
CA ASN A 248 41.09 15.29 14.44
C ASN A 248 42.22 15.03 15.43
N PHE A 249 41.94 15.03 16.73
CA PHE A 249 42.92 14.67 17.75
C PHE A 249 43.37 13.22 17.61
N ILE A 250 42.42 12.29 17.47
CA ILE A 250 42.69 10.85 17.30
C ILE A 250 43.50 10.59 16.02
N ASN A 251 43.16 11.28 14.93
CA ASN A 251 43.80 11.10 13.62
C ASN A 251 45.04 11.99 13.40
N SER A 252 45.54 12.65 14.44
CA SER A 252 46.71 13.52 14.34
C SER A 252 47.92 12.79 13.75
N GLY A 253 48.61 13.43 12.80
CA GLY A 253 49.78 12.86 12.11
C GLY A 253 49.46 11.78 11.05
N SER A 254 48.17 11.46 10.82
CA SER A 254 47.73 10.56 9.75
C SER A 254 47.15 11.34 8.56
N TYR A 255 46.90 10.63 7.45
CA TYR A 255 46.20 11.20 6.29
C TYR A 255 44.76 11.64 6.60
N ALA A 256 44.18 11.15 7.71
CA ALA A 256 42.80 11.42 8.12
C ALA A 256 42.69 12.53 9.19
N GLY A 257 43.80 13.18 9.57
CA GLY A 257 43.82 14.33 10.48
C GLY A 257 43.59 15.66 9.75
N ASN A 258 43.48 16.76 10.52
CA ASN A 258 43.26 18.13 10.01
C ASN A 258 42.03 18.27 9.09
N ALA A 259 40.98 17.47 9.32
CA ALA A 259 39.72 17.55 8.60
C ALA A 259 38.93 18.80 8.97
N LEU A 260 38.26 19.42 7.99
CA LEU A 260 37.34 20.54 8.20
C LEU A 260 35.88 20.11 8.44
N GLY A 261 35.58 18.83 8.20
CA GLY A 261 34.27 18.21 8.35
C GLY A 261 34.33 16.72 8.05
N PHE A 262 33.22 16.02 8.26
CA PHE A 262 33.08 14.60 7.98
C PHE A 262 31.71 14.31 7.35
N ARG A 263 31.58 13.16 6.69
CA ARG A 263 30.33 12.73 6.02
C ARG A 263 29.37 12.09 7.01
N LEU A 264 28.06 12.06 6.70
CA LEU A 264 27.06 11.48 7.61
C LEU A 264 27.32 9.98 7.88
N SER A 265 27.96 9.28 6.94
CA SER A 265 28.39 7.89 7.09
C SER A 265 29.42 7.66 8.21
N THR A 266 30.02 8.70 8.77
CA THR A 266 30.90 8.61 9.95
C THR A 266 30.11 8.42 11.25
N LEU A 267 28.85 8.88 11.34
CA LEU A 267 28.08 8.81 12.59
C LEU A 267 27.92 7.37 13.12
N PRO A 268 27.59 6.35 12.28
CA PRO A 268 27.56 4.96 12.72
C PRO A 268 28.92 4.44 13.22
N GLN A 269 30.04 4.91 12.65
CA GLN A 269 31.40 4.43 12.98
C GLN A 269 31.85 4.82 14.41
N LEU A 270 31.21 5.83 15.01
CA LEU A 270 31.47 6.23 16.40
C LEU A 270 31.09 5.11 17.40
N LEU A 271 30.20 4.21 17.02
CA LEU A 271 29.83 3.02 17.79
C LEU A 271 30.83 1.88 17.63
N GLU A 272 31.50 1.82 16.49
CA GLU A 272 32.45 0.75 16.15
C GLU A 272 33.84 1.05 16.73
N THR A 273 34.18 2.32 16.88
CA THR A 273 35.46 2.76 17.42
C THR A 273 35.53 2.49 18.92
N ARG A 274 36.19 1.39 19.32
CA ARG A 274 36.33 0.97 20.72
C ARG A 274 37.47 1.69 21.41
N SER A 275 37.27 2.04 22.68
CA SER A 275 38.33 2.52 23.57
C SER A 275 39.14 1.35 24.14
N ASN A 276 40.22 1.67 24.87
CA ASN A 276 40.97 0.71 25.68
C ASN A 276 40.21 0.25 26.94
N LYS A 277 39.09 0.90 27.29
CA LYS A 277 38.21 0.47 28.37
C LYS A 277 37.17 -0.54 27.84
N PRO A 278 36.94 -1.65 28.55
CA PRO A 278 35.95 -2.64 28.12
C PRO A 278 34.56 -2.01 28.06
N ARG A 279 33.80 -2.35 27.00
CA ARG A 279 32.43 -1.87 26.76
C ARG A 279 32.29 -0.34 26.64
N MET A 280 33.34 0.36 26.21
CA MET A 280 33.29 1.80 25.94
C MET A 280 33.75 2.09 24.52
N THR A 281 32.94 2.87 23.80
CA THR A 281 33.18 3.31 22.41
C THR A 281 33.48 4.80 22.37
N LEU A 282 33.89 5.32 21.22
CA LEU A 282 34.09 6.75 21.02
C LEU A 282 32.81 7.54 21.28
N LEU A 283 31.64 7.03 20.88
CA LEU A 283 30.36 7.68 21.19
C LEU A 283 30.13 7.81 22.70
N HIS A 284 30.42 6.77 23.49
CA HIS A 284 30.30 6.83 24.95
C HIS A 284 31.18 7.92 25.55
N TYR A 285 32.43 8.02 25.08
CA TYR A 285 33.35 9.05 25.51
C TYR A 285 32.84 10.46 25.16
N LEU A 286 32.39 10.67 23.92
CA LEU A 286 31.87 11.96 23.46
C LEU A 286 30.65 12.41 24.26
N VAL A 287 29.73 11.48 24.55
CA VAL A 287 28.56 11.74 25.39
C VAL A 287 28.98 12.10 26.81
N GLU A 288 29.94 11.36 27.39
CA GLU A 288 30.46 11.63 28.74
C GLU A 288 31.10 13.03 28.83
N ILE A 289 31.90 13.42 27.84
CA ILE A 289 32.50 14.76 27.76
C ILE A 289 31.43 15.84 27.58
N ALA A 290 30.42 15.59 26.74
CA ALA A 290 29.31 16.53 26.57
C ALA A 290 28.55 16.73 27.88
N GLU A 291 28.27 15.67 28.65
CA GLU A 291 27.61 15.78 29.96
C GLU A 291 28.43 16.59 30.99
N GLN A 292 29.77 16.48 30.94
CA GLN A 292 30.68 17.15 31.87
C GLN A 292 30.90 18.63 31.52
N GLU A 293 31.12 18.93 30.25
CA GLU A 293 31.51 20.27 29.80
C GLU A 293 30.28 21.12 29.42
N GLN A 294 29.30 20.52 28.74
CA GLN A 294 28.18 21.25 28.16
C GLN A 294 26.96 20.36 27.86
N ALA A 295 26.18 20.02 28.89
CA ALA A 295 25.10 19.03 28.80
C ALA A 295 23.99 19.40 27.78
N HIS A 296 23.76 20.70 27.53
CA HIS A 296 22.73 21.15 26.59
C HIS A 296 22.98 20.66 25.15
N MET A 297 24.24 20.32 24.81
CA MET A 297 24.60 19.76 23.51
C MET A 297 23.93 18.41 23.22
N LEU A 298 23.37 17.73 24.23
CA LEU A 298 22.66 16.45 24.09
C LEU A 298 21.14 16.61 23.92
N GLU A 299 20.61 17.82 24.17
CA GLU A 299 19.18 18.14 24.06
C GLU A 299 18.66 18.02 22.61
N PHE A 300 19.55 18.02 21.61
CA PHE A 300 19.15 17.77 20.21
C PHE A 300 18.40 16.45 20.03
N THR A 301 18.66 15.46 20.88
CA THR A 301 17.99 14.17 20.83
C THR A 301 16.52 14.24 21.27
N ASP A 302 16.14 15.30 22.00
CA ASP A 302 14.77 15.61 22.39
C ASP A 302 14.13 16.65 21.45
N ASP A 303 14.93 17.60 20.95
CA ASP A 303 14.50 18.54 19.90
C ASP A 303 14.00 17.79 18.66
N LEU A 304 14.68 16.71 18.28
CA LEU A 304 14.36 15.87 17.12
C LEU A 304 13.36 14.74 17.43
N ARG A 305 12.43 14.92 18.37
CA ARG A 305 11.49 13.87 18.80
C ARG A 305 10.59 13.31 17.70
N HIS A 306 10.27 14.10 16.66
CA HIS A 306 9.42 13.68 15.54
C HIS A 306 10.18 12.84 14.49
N LEU A 307 11.52 12.78 14.61
CA LEU A 307 12.40 12.10 13.67
C LEU A 307 12.09 10.60 13.55
N ALA A 308 11.81 9.92 14.67
CA ALA A 308 11.51 8.48 14.67
C ALA A 308 10.24 8.11 13.89
N GLN A 309 9.26 9.01 13.84
CA GLN A 309 8.06 8.84 13.02
C GLN A 309 8.40 9.07 11.55
N CYS A 310 9.08 10.18 11.23
CA CYS A 310 9.41 10.54 9.85
C CYS A 310 10.39 9.57 9.20
N SER A 311 11.33 8.97 9.94
CA SER A 311 12.30 8.00 9.42
C SER A 311 11.67 6.67 8.99
N ARG A 312 10.38 6.45 9.29
CA ARG A 312 9.61 5.25 8.90
C ARG A 312 8.62 5.54 7.77
N MET A 313 8.46 6.80 7.39
CA MET A 313 7.55 7.22 6.32
C MET A 313 8.17 6.95 4.95
N SER A 314 7.32 6.72 3.95
CA SER A 314 7.74 6.58 2.56
C SER A 314 7.33 7.83 1.78
N LEU A 315 8.32 8.56 1.26
CA LEU A 315 8.09 9.68 0.36
C LEU A 315 7.43 9.21 -0.94
N GLU A 316 7.82 8.04 -1.46
CA GLU A 316 7.20 7.45 -2.64
C GLU A 316 5.73 7.10 -2.38
N GLY A 317 5.42 6.56 -1.19
CA GLY A 317 4.05 6.31 -0.75
C GLY A 317 3.20 7.59 -0.76
N MET A 318 3.69 8.66 -0.13
CA MET A 318 2.99 9.95 -0.11
C MET A 318 2.81 10.56 -1.51
N ARG A 319 3.80 10.41 -2.40
CA ARG A 319 3.68 10.83 -3.81
C ARG A 319 2.60 10.02 -4.54
N SER A 320 2.54 8.71 -4.31
CA SER A 320 1.55 7.82 -4.90
C SER A 320 0.13 8.15 -4.43
N GLU A 321 -0.06 8.37 -3.12
CA GLU A 321 -1.33 8.78 -2.53
C GLU A 321 -1.82 10.11 -3.12
N LEU A 322 -0.94 11.12 -3.20
CA LEU A 322 -1.29 12.40 -3.85
C LEU A 322 -1.69 12.19 -5.31
N LYS A 323 -0.93 11.39 -6.06
CA LYS A 323 -1.23 11.10 -7.47
C LYS A 323 -2.60 10.43 -7.64
N GLN A 324 -2.96 9.50 -6.74
CA GLN A 324 -4.28 8.85 -6.75
C GLN A 324 -5.39 9.87 -6.49
N LEU A 325 -5.22 10.75 -5.51
CA LEU A 325 -6.18 11.83 -5.23
C LEU A 325 -6.32 12.78 -6.41
N SER A 326 -5.20 13.22 -7.01
CA SER A 326 -5.20 14.08 -8.20
C SER A 326 -5.93 13.42 -9.36
N THR A 327 -5.62 12.15 -9.65
CA THR A 327 -6.27 11.40 -10.74
C THR A 327 -7.79 11.29 -10.51
N GLY A 328 -8.22 11.05 -9.27
CA GLY A 328 -9.64 10.98 -8.91
C GLY A 328 -10.37 12.30 -9.12
N ILE A 329 -9.76 13.43 -8.71
CA ILE A 329 -10.33 14.77 -8.90
C ILE A 329 -10.31 15.20 -10.37
N GLU A 330 -9.25 14.91 -11.12
CA GLU A 330 -9.19 15.14 -12.58
C GLU A 330 -10.27 14.34 -13.33
N LYS A 331 -10.51 13.09 -12.93
CA LYS A 331 -11.61 12.29 -13.49
C LYS A 331 -12.94 12.99 -13.24
N LEU A 332 -13.20 13.42 -12.00
CA LEU A 332 -14.44 14.10 -11.65
C LEU A 332 -14.60 15.44 -12.38
N GLU A 333 -13.52 16.20 -12.56
CA GLU A 333 -13.51 17.43 -13.35
C GLU A 333 -13.91 17.18 -14.81
N ARG A 334 -13.36 16.14 -15.45
CA ARG A 334 -13.78 15.74 -16.81
C ARG A 334 -15.24 15.29 -16.86
N GLN A 335 -15.76 14.71 -15.78
CA GLN A 335 -17.18 14.36 -15.70
C GLN A 335 -18.07 15.60 -15.58
N LEU A 336 -17.61 16.71 -14.99
CA LEU A 336 -18.39 17.96 -14.92
C LEU A 336 -18.68 18.58 -16.30
N THR A 337 -17.81 18.37 -17.29
CA THR A 337 -18.03 18.88 -18.65
C THR A 337 -19.15 18.13 -19.38
N HIS A 338 -19.36 16.85 -19.04
CA HIS A 338 -20.36 15.97 -19.66
C HIS A 338 -21.62 15.77 -18.79
N GLY A 339 -21.56 16.11 -17.51
CA GLY A 339 -22.67 15.98 -16.57
C GLY A 339 -23.83 16.91 -16.87
N ASP A 340 -24.97 16.69 -16.21
CA ASP A 340 -26.10 17.62 -16.27
C ASP A 340 -25.88 18.84 -15.36
N ALA A 341 -26.86 19.76 -15.35
CA ALA A 341 -26.76 20.99 -14.56
C ALA A 341 -26.72 20.72 -13.05
N ASP A 342 -27.46 19.73 -12.58
CA ASP A 342 -27.52 19.36 -11.17
C ASP A 342 -26.21 18.72 -10.71
N PHE A 343 -25.61 17.86 -11.54
CA PHE A 343 -24.29 17.27 -11.31
C PHE A 343 -23.22 18.37 -11.16
N ARG A 344 -23.17 19.31 -12.12
CA ARG A 344 -22.25 20.45 -12.05
C ARG A 344 -22.45 21.28 -10.79
N ARG A 345 -23.70 21.58 -10.44
CA ARG A 345 -24.04 22.35 -9.24
C ARG A 345 -23.57 21.66 -7.98
N HIS A 346 -23.75 20.34 -7.88
CA HIS A 346 -23.45 19.58 -6.67
C HIS A 346 -21.95 19.35 -6.47
N PHE A 347 -21.24 18.93 -7.52
CA PHE A 347 -19.83 18.53 -7.43
C PHE A 347 -18.84 19.64 -7.79
N GLY A 348 -19.26 20.70 -8.49
CA GLY A 348 -18.36 21.75 -8.99
C GLY A 348 -17.60 22.48 -7.87
N SER A 349 -18.32 22.89 -6.80
CA SER A 349 -17.69 23.55 -5.64
C SER A 349 -16.75 22.62 -4.86
N PHE A 350 -17.04 21.31 -4.86
CA PHE A 350 -16.17 20.31 -4.26
C PHE A 350 -14.88 20.15 -5.07
N VAL A 351 -14.97 19.98 -6.40
CA VAL A 351 -13.81 19.86 -7.29
C VAL A 351 -12.90 21.07 -7.17
N GLN A 352 -13.45 22.30 -7.17
CA GLN A 352 -12.66 23.52 -7.03
C GLN A 352 -11.88 23.56 -5.70
N ARG A 353 -12.53 23.20 -4.59
CA ARG A 353 -11.87 23.13 -3.26
C ARG A 353 -10.81 22.03 -3.23
N ALA A 354 -11.13 20.85 -3.75
CA ALA A 354 -10.23 19.71 -3.81
C ALA A 354 -8.96 20.03 -4.62
N GLN A 355 -9.10 20.68 -5.77
CA GLN A 355 -7.96 21.18 -6.55
C GLN A 355 -7.09 22.16 -5.77
N GLY A 356 -7.69 23.03 -4.96
CA GLY A 356 -6.96 23.91 -4.05
C GLY A 356 -6.10 23.12 -3.05
N GLN A 357 -6.71 22.15 -2.37
CA GLN A 357 -6.02 21.29 -1.40
C GLN A 357 -4.93 20.43 -2.07
N LEU A 358 -5.16 19.93 -3.28
CA LEU A 358 -4.16 19.18 -4.05
C LEU A 358 -2.95 20.05 -4.42
N ARG A 359 -3.16 21.32 -4.78
CA ARG A 359 -2.06 22.26 -5.03
C ARG A 359 -1.23 22.51 -3.77
N GLU A 360 -1.88 22.65 -2.62
CA GLU A 360 -1.18 22.78 -1.33
C GLU A 360 -0.32 21.55 -1.03
N LEU A 361 -0.89 20.34 -1.16
CA LEU A 361 -0.15 19.08 -0.92
C LEU A 361 1.01 18.89 -1.90
N SER A 362 0.81 19.24 -3.18
CA SER A 362 1.88 19.23 -4.18
C SER A 362 2.99 20.19 -3.81
N ALA A 363 2.65 21.42 -3.40
CA ALA A 363 3.63 22.40 -2.95
C ALA A 363 4.43 21.92 -1.73
N SER A 364 3.80 21.19 -0.80
CA SER A 364 4.49 20.55 0.33
C SER A 364 5.49 19.48 -0.14
N LEU A 365 5.16 18.65 -1.14
CA LEU A 365 6.12 17.70 -1.71
C LEU A 365 7.29 18.38 -2.42
N ASP A 366 7.03 19.47 -3.14
CA ASP A 366 8.07 20.27 -3.79
C ASP A 366 8.98 20.92 -2.74
N GLN A 367 8.40 21.40 -1.63
CA GLN A 367 9.16 21.92 -0.50
C GLN A 367 10.04 20.84 0.15
N ILE A 368 9.57 19.60 0.28
CA ILE A 368 10.41 18.47 0.75
C ILE A 368 11.57 18.25 -0.22
N GLY A 369 11.35 18.32 -1.54
CA GLY A 369 12.41 18.24 -2.55
C GLY A 369 13.47 19.33 -2.36
N GLN A 370 13.06 20.59 -2.17
CA GLN A 370 13.97 21.70 -1.89
C GLN A 370 14.74 21.52 -0.57
N LEU A 371 14.07 21.03 0.47
CA LEU A 371 14.72 20.74 1.76
C LEU A 371 15.72 19.58 1.64
N SER A 372 15.45 18.59 0.79
CA SER A 372 16.38 17.51 0.48
C SER A 372 17.67 18.04 -0.13
N SER A 373 17.59 18.89 -1.16
CA SER A 373 18.77 19.55 -1.75
C SER A 373 19.54 20.39 -0.73
N ARG A 374 18.83 21.15 0.10
CA ARG A 374 19.44 21.95 1.17
C ARG A 374 20.12 21.09 2.24
N LEU A 375 19.56 19.95 2.60
CA LEU A 375 20.18 19.01 3.54
C LEU A 375 21.45 18.39 2.94
N ALA A 376 21.41 18.02 1.66
CA ALA A 376 22.59 17.52 0.95
C ALA A 376 23.71 18.56 0.98
N GLU A 377 23.42 19.80 0.60
CA GLU A 377 24.40 20.91 0.66
C GLU A 377 24.89 21.16 2.10
N HIS A 378 23.97 21.21 3.08
CA HIS A 378 24.30 21.52 4.47
C HIS A 378 25.26 20.51 5.11
N PHE A 379 25.13 19.22 4.76
CA PHE A 379 26.00 18.15 5.24
C PHE A 379 27.11 17.77 4.23
N CYS A 380 27.31 18.61 3.20
CA CYS A 380 28.30 18.41 2.16
C CYS A 380 28.18 17.05 1.43
N GLU A 381 26.97 16.51 1.28
CA GLU A 381 26.68 15.27 0.56
C GLU A 381 26.52 15.48 -0.96
N ASP A 382 26.69 14.42 -1.75
CA ASP A 382 26.44 14.47 -3.21
C ASP A 382 24.94 14.48 -3.47
N GLU A 383 24.42 15.60 -3.99
CA GLU A 383 23.00 15.80 -4.25
C GLU A 383 22.38 14.70 -5.14
N ASN A 384 23.13 14.14 -6.09
CA ASN A 384 22.60 13.10 -6.99
C ASN A 384 22.48 11.72 -6.31
N ARG A 385 23.18 11.52 -5.20
CA ARG A 385 23.19 10.27 -4.44
C ARG A 385 22.48 10.40 -3.09
N PHE A 386 22.15 11.62 -2.70
CA PHE A 386 21.57 11.93 -1.41
C PHE A 386 20.11 11.45 -1.36
N SER A 387 19.80 10.70 -0.30
CA SER A 387 18.43 10.35 0.06
C SER A 387 18.09 11.01 1.39
N VAL A 388 17.06 11.86 1.39
CA VAL A 388 16.57 12.46 2.63
C VAL A 388 16.02 11.39 3.59
N GLU A 389 15.40 10.31 3.09
CA GLU A 389 14.92 9.21 3.93
C GLU A 389 16.07 8.51 4.66
N GLU A 390 17.17 8.23 3.96
CA GLU A 390 18.37 7.65 4.57
C GLU A 390 19.03 8.62 5.57
N CYS A 391 19.07 9.92 5.25
CA CYS A 391 19.54 10.95 6.17
C CYS A 391 18.74 10.96 7.48
N LEU A 392 17.40 10.96 7.38
CA LEU A 392 16.53 10.88 8.55
C LEU A 392 16.74 9.57 9.33
N HIS A 393 16.98 8.45 8.64
CA HIS A 393 17.28 7.17 9.27
C HIS A 393 18.60 7.21 10.06
N ILE A 394 19.66 7.74 9.47
CA ILE A 394 20.97 7.91 10.11
C ILE A 394 20.83 8.76 11.37
N PHE A 395 20.15 9.91 11.29
CA PHE A 395 19.96 10.77 12.45
C PHE A 395 19.07 10.13 13.52
N ASN A 396 18.03 9.37 13.13
CA ASN A 396 17.19 8.67 14.11
C ASN A 396 18.01 7.67 14.91
N ASN A 397 18.76 6.81 14.21
CA ASN A 397 19.64 5.83 14.83
C ASN A 397 20.68 6.54 15.71
N PHE A 398 21.29 7.60 15.22
CA PHE A 398 22.25 8.38 15.98
C PHE A 398 21.67 8.94 17.29
N CYS A 399 20.46 9.51 17.26
CA CYS A 399 19.77 9.99 18.47
C CYS A 399 19.49 8.85 19.45
N GLU A 400 18.98 7.71 18.98
CA GLU A 400 18.73 6.52 19.81
C GLU A 400 20.03 6.05 20.48
N LYS A 401 21.14 6.07 19.75
CA LYS A 401 22.45 5.62 20.22
C LYS A 401 23.11 6.57 21.19
N VAL A 402 22.89 7.88 21.03
CA VAL A 402 23.31 8.88 22.03
C VAL A 402 22.55 8.67 23.34
N LYS A 403 21.22 8.54 23.30
CA LYS A 403 20.41 8.26 24.50
C LYS A 403 20.81 6.94 25.18
N LEU A 404 21.11 5.90 24.39
CA LEU A 404 21.61 4.64 24.91
C LEU A 404 22.97 4.81 25.59
N ALA A 405 23.90 5.52 24.94
CA ALA A 405 25.23 5.78 25.49
C ALA A 405 25.17 6.59 26.80
N GLN A 406 24.25 7.57 26.92
CA GLN A 406 24.01 8.30 28.17
C GLN A 406 23.62 7.34 29.30
N LYS A 407 22.66 6.44 29.04
CA LYS A 407 22.22 5.45 30.03
C LYS A 407 23.35 4.48 30.41
N GLU A 408 24.11 3.98 29.43
CA GLU A 408 25.22 3.06 29.67
C GLU A 408 26.38 3.74 30.43
N ASN A 409 26.66 5.02 30.16
CA ASN A 409 27.62 5.84 30.92
C ASN A 409 27.18 5.99 32.38
N GLU A 410 25.90 6.32 32.61
CA GLU A 410 25.37 6.50 33.95
C GLU A 410 25.42 5.20 34.78
N GLU A 411 25.07 4.06 34.16
CA GLU A 411 25.20 2.74 34.77
C GLU A 411 26.64 2.38 35.09
N ARG A 412 27.58 2.71 34.20
CA ARG A 412 29.01 2.50 34.41
C ARG A 412 29.51 3.28 35.62
N ARG A 413 29.22 4.58 35.68
CA ARG A 413 29.59 5.45 36.81
C ARG A 413 29.02 4.92 38.13
N ARG A 414 27.74 4.53 38.16
CA ARG A 414 27.12 3.91 39.34
C ARG A 414 27.82 2.62 39.77
N ASN A 415 28.28 1.80 38.84
CA ASN A 415 29.00 0.56 39.14
C ASN A 415 30.42 0.81 39.63
N GLU A 416 31.13 1.79 39.06
CA GLU A 416 32.46 2.22 39.49
C GLU A 416 32.42 2.76 40.93
N GLU A 417 31.47 3.66 41.23
CA GLU A 417 31.25 4.18 42.59
C GLU A 417 30.95 3.06 43.61
N ARG A 418 30.11 2.08 43.24
CA ARG A 418 29.81 0.92 44.09
C ARG A 418 31.05 0.06 44.33
N ALA A 419 31.84 -0.20 43.29
CA ALA A 419 33.07 -0.98 43.39
C ALA A 419 34.12 -0.27 44.26
N GLU A 420 34.25 1.05 44.16
CA GLU A 420 35.14 1.84 45.00
C GLU A 420 34.71 1.87 46.47
N ARG A 421 33.40 2.01 46.74
CA ARG A 421 32.85 1.90 48.11
C ARG A 421 33.16 0.54 48.72
N LEU A 422 32.92 -0.55 47.98
CA LEU A 422 33.20 -1.91 48.43
C LEU A 422 34.69 -2.12 48.71
N LYS A 423 35.59 -1.61 47.84
CA LYS A 423 37.03 -1.65 48.05
C LYS A 423 37.44 -0.89 49.32
N SER A 424 36.88 0.30 49.54
CA SER A 424 37.17 1.16 50.70
C SER A 424 36.73 0.53 52.02
N THR A 425 35.56 -0.13 52.07
CA THR A 425 35.15 -0.90 53.25
C THR A 425 36.05 -2.13 53.52
N ARG A 426 36.56 -2.80 52.47
CA ARG A 426 37.47 -3.95 52.63
C ARG A 426 38.86 -3.56 53.11
N THR A 427 39.36 -2.38 52.73
CA THR A 427 40.65 -1.85 53.20
C THR A 427 40.56 -1.30 54.62
N ALA A 428 39.44 -0.63 54.98
CA ALA A 428 39.19 -0.19 56.35
C ALA A 428 39.08 -1.36 57.34
N GLY A 429 38.40 -2.45 56.98
CA GLY A 429 38.29 -3.65 57.82
C GLY A 429 39.59 -4.43 58.06
N LYS A 430 40.67 -4.17 57.28
CA LYS A 430 41.98 -4.82 57.45
C LYS A 430 42.94 -4.08 58.37
N THR A 431 42.62 -2.86 58.82
CA THR A 431 43.54 -2.02 59.62
C THR A 431 43.29 -2.06 61.14
N GLY A 432 42.43 -2.96 61.62
CA GLY A 432 41.92 -2.93 63.00
C GLY A 432 42.12 -4.18 63.87
N HIS A 433 43.20 -4.97 63.75
CA HIS A 433 43.52 -6.01 64.75
C HIS A 433 45.04 -6.12 65.01
N PRO A 434 45.53 -5.89 66.25
CA PRO A 434 46.92 -6.15 66.60
C PRO A 434 47.15 -7.65 66.87
N LYS A 435 48.26 -8.17 66.34
CA LYS A 435 48.77 -9.54 66.51
C LYS A 435 48.83 -9.97 67.98
N LYS A 436 48.24 -11.13 68.30
CA LYS A 436 48.71 -12.03 69.37
C LYS A 436 48.80 -13.47 68.87
N SER A 437 50.03 -14.00 68.96
CA SER A 437 50.50 -15.40 69.05
C SER A 437 49.80 -16.56 68.30
N ALA A 438 50.57 -17.12 67.35
CA ALA A 438 50.81 -18.53 66.98
C ALA A 438 49.69 -19.60 67.07
N SER A 439 49.25 -20.09 65.90
CA SER A 439 48.98 -21.51 65.50
C SER A 439 48.44 -21.56 64.05
N PRO A 440 48.48 -22.71 63.34
CA PRO A 440 48.96 -22.76 61.94
C PRO A 440 47.95 -22.35 60.86
N VAL A 441 48.55 -21.99 59.73
CA VAL A 441 47.96 -21.57 58.46
C VAL A 441 46.83 -22.49 58.00
N VAL A 442 45.65 -21.91 57.81
CA VAL A 442 44.60 -22.47 56.94
C VAL A 442 44.45 -21.50 55.79
N GLU A 443 44.95 -21.89 54.61
CA GLU A 443 44.74 -21.16 53.36
C GLU A 443 43.25 -20.92 53.15
N GLU A 444 42.86 -19.65 52.93
CA GLU A 444 41.56 -19.30 52.37
C GLU A 444 41.53 -19.80 50.92
N VAL A 445 41.25 -21.09 50.78
CA VAL A 445 40.94 -21.76 49.52
C VAL A 445 39.74 -21.05 48.90
N CYS A 446 39.92 -20.59 47.65
CA CYS A 446 38.88 -19.96 46.85
C CYS A 446 37.61 -20.82 46.90
N VAL A 447 36.43 -20.21 47.02
CA VAL A 447 35.13 -20.92 47.09
C VAL A 447 34.97 -21.91 45.93
N VAL A 448 35.58 -21.59 44.78
CA VAL A 448 35.64 -22.46 43.58
C VAL A 448 36.45 -23.73 43.84
N ASP A 449 37.60 -23.64 44.50
CA ASP A 449 38.47 -24.79 44.79
C ASP A 449 37.85 -25.71 45.84
N ARG A 450 37.08 -25.15 46.79
CA ARG A 450 36.31 -25.92 47.78
C ARG A 450 35.16 -26.70 47.12
N LEU A 451 34.44 -26.06 46.18
CA LEU A 451 33.41 -26.69 45.37
C LEU A 451 33.96 -27.80 44.47
N LEU A 452 35.11 -27.58 43.83
CA LEU A 452 35.75 -28.59 42.99
C LEU A 452 36.27 -29.79 43.80
N ALA A 453 36.73 -29.55 45.03
CA ALA A 453 37.14 -30.62 45.95
C ALA A 453 35.94 -31.47 46.42
N GLU A 454 34.80 -30.85 46.77
CA GLU A 454 33.57 -31.56 47.17
C GLU A 454 32.96 -32.38 46.02
N ILE A 455 33.07 -31.89 44.78
CA ILE A 455 32.66 -32.64 43.58
C ILE A 455 33.59 -33.86 43.35
N ARG A 456 34.91 -33.69 43.49
CA ARG A 456 35.87 -34.81 43.35
C ARG A 456 35.72 -35.87 44.43
N GLN A 457 35.32 -35.49 45.64
CA GLN A 457 35.11 -36.42 46.76
C GLN A 457 33.68 -37.01 46.79
N GLY A 458 32.81 -36.62 45.86
CA GLY A 458 31.46 -37.17 45.74
C GLY A 458 30.48 -36.76 46.86
N SER A 459 30.85 -35.78 47.69
CA SER A 459 30.04 -35.31 48.82
C SER A 459 29.08 -34.17 48.46
N PHE A 460 29.19 -33.62 47.26
CA PHE A 460 28.37 -32.51 46.78
C PHE A 460 26.91 -32.93 46.50
N LYS A 461 25.96 -32.47 47.32
CA LYS A 461 24.52 -32.75 47.15
C LYS A 461 23.81 -31.60 46.44
N LEU A 462 23.40 -31.80 45.18
CA LEU A 462 22.47 -30.89 44.50
C LEU A 462 21.13 -30.87 45.25
N ARG A 463 20.72 -29.70 45.74
CA ARG A 463 19.32 -29.49 46.13
C ARG A 463 18.47 -29.46 44.87
N LYS A 464 17.66 -30.50 44.65
CA LYS A 464 16.56 -30.45 43.68
C LYS A 464 15.57 -29.39 44.15
N THR A 465 15.43 -28.32 43.38
CA THR A 465 14.23 -27.48 43.42
C THR A 465 13.05 -28.35 43.01
N LEU A 466 12.13 -28.58 43.95
CA LEU A 466 10.80 -29.11 43.65
C LEU A 466 10.05 -28.07 42.81
N ALA A 467 9.28 -28.58 41.85
CA ALA A 467 8.65 -27.88 40.72
C ALA A 467 7.84 -26.64 41.09
#